data_AF-A0A7V2WVU3-F1
#
_entry.id   AF-A0A7V2WVU3-F1
#
_cell.length_a   1.000
_cell.length_b   1.000
_cell.length_c   1.000
_cell.angle_alpha   90.00
_cell.angle_beta   90.00
_cell.angle_gamma   90.00
#
_symmetry.space_group_name_H-M   'P 1'
#
loop_
_entity.id
_entity.type
_entity.pdbx_description
1 polymer ?
#
loop_
_entity_poly.entity_id
_entity_poly.type
_entity_poly.pdbx_seq_one_letter_code
_entity_poly.pdbx_strand_id
1 'polypeptide(L)'
;MRILFPSTLLTSVAVITSLFLNGCGSETSEKLEMSKSEYLSTFLDLHTDYCEKKFDNQDSLKSAISVDKRFTLADGFDGVYETHINKISFAVSPETDGCTTDVMIKNRVAGGVMFNFEDINKALLSKGYKDTGKMAKRKDVGTDQSEVTIIEKTYLSPEGEVTTLDFPLDKQDKYYMTLFAEKFSKVEKEPKPRKTLKMASN
;
A
#
# COMPACT_ATOMS: atom_id res chain seq x y z
N MET A 1 29.51 -4.96 87.82
CA MET A 1 28.53 -4.08 88.51
C MET A 1 27.21 -4.19 87.75
N ARG A 2 26.16 -4.71 88.40
CA ARG A 2 24.80 -4.81 87.84
C ARG A 2 24.24 -3.39 87.64
N ILE A 3 23.37 -3.21 86.64
CA ILE A 3 22.03 -2.60 86.79
C ILE A 3 21.23 -2.91 85.51
N LEU A 4 19.97 -3.24 85.74
CA LEU A 4 18.91 -3.64 84.82
C LEU A 4 17.94 -2.45 84.64
N PHE A 5 17.08 -2.55 83.61
CA PHE A 5 15.78 -1.85 83.41
C PHE A 5 15.79 -0.44 82.76
N PRO A 6 14.64 0.10 82.26
CA PRO A 6 13.64 -0.50 81.36
C PRO A 6 12.98 0.53 80.38
N SER A 7 11.99 0.05 79.61
CA SER A 7 10.72 0.72 79.24
C SER A 7 10.67 1.93 78.28
N THR A 8 10.01 1.67 77.14
CA THR A 8 8.92 2.43 76.48
C THR A 8 9.13 3.91 76.12
N LEU A 9 8.85 4.26 74.85
CA LEU A 9 7.73 5.15 74.51
C LEU A 9 7.42 5.10 73.01
N LEU A 10 6.14 4.86 72.68
CA LEU A 10 5.53 5.25 71.41
C LEU A 10 5.39 6.78 71.39
N THR A 11 5.78 7.44 70.30
CA THR A 11 5.16 8.68 69.83
C THR A 11 5.24 8.78 68.32
N SER A 12 4.08 8.75 67.68
CA SER A 12 3.87 9.07 66.26
C SER A 12 4.02 10.57 66.04
N VAL A 13 4.84 11.00 65.08
CA VAL A 13 4.72 12.31 64.44
C VAL A 13 4.92 12.14 62.94
N ALA A 14 3.88 12.43 62.18
CA ALA A 14 3.90 12.49 60.73
C ALA A 14 4.74 13.69 60.27
N VAL A 15 5.64 13.47 59.32
CA VAL A 15 6.23 14.55 58.51
C VAL A 15 5.86 14.29 57.05
N ILE A 16 5.00 15.18 56.57
CA ILE A 16 4.58 15.36 55.19
C ILE A 16 5.84 15.63 54.35
N THR A 17 6.15 14.74 53.41
CA THR A 17 7.06 15.04 52.30
C THR A 17 6.25 15.14 51.02
N SER A 18 6.10 16.39 50.59
CA SER A 18 5.54 16.77 49.31
C SER A 18 6.43 16.29 48.16
N LEU A 19 5.78 15.89 47.07
CA LEU A 19 6.23 15.96 45.67
C LEU A 19 7.39 15.03 45.26
N PHE A 20 7.05 13.97 44.51
CA PHE A 20 7.40 13.90 43.07
C PHE A 20 6.28 13.16 42.33
N LEU A 21 5.35 13.93 41.76
CA LEU A 21 4.65 13.53 40.55
C LEU A 21 5.69 13.51 39.42
N ASN A 22 6.18 12.32 39.07
CA ASN A 22 6.75 12.04 37.76
C ASN A 22 6.67 10.53 37.52
N GLY A 23 5.47 10.13 37.13
CA GLY A 23 5.17 8.81 36.61
C GLY A 23 3.97 8.94 35.69
N CYS A 24 4.05 9.87 34.73
CA CYS A 24 3.17 9.92 33.58
C CYS A 24 3.43 8.62 32.81
N GLY A 25 2.68 7.58 33.17
CA GLY A 25 2.64 6.33 32.45
C GLY A 25 2.17 6.64 31.04
N SER A 26 3.13 6.70 30.13
CA SER A 26 3.07 6.19 28.76
C SER A 26 1.70 5.63 28.36
N GLU A 27 0.79 6.50 27.94
CA GLU A 27 -0.24 6.17 26.95
C GLU A 27 -0.21 7.25 25.87
N THR A 28 0.95 7.40 25.23
CA THR A 28 1.05 8.12 23.96
C THR A 28 0.77 7.10 22.86
N SER A 29 -0.50 7.09 22.43
CA SER A 29 -1.01 6.66 21.13
C SER A 29 -0.24 5.53 20.42
N GLU A 30 -0.81 4.33 20.46
CA GLU A 30 -0.58 3.33 19.41
C GLU A 30 -0.97 3.93 18.05
N LYS A 31 -0.01 4.56 17.36
CA LYS A 31 -0.05 4.66 15.91
C LYS A 31 0.72 3.45 15.41
N LEU A 32 0.03 2.32 15.29
CA LEU A 32 0.51 1.15 14.55
C LEU A 32 0.62 1.56 13.08
N GLU A 33 1.71 2.25 12.75
CA GLU A 33 2.12 2.47 11.37
C GLU A 33 2.45 1.10 10.78
N MET A 34 1.69 0.67 9.77
CA MET A 34 2.02 -0.53 9.00
C MET A 34 3.46 -0.45 8.49
N SER A 35 4.16 -1.57 8.59
CA SER A 35 5.48 -1.74 8.00
C SER A 35 5.42 -1.71 6.47
N LYS A 36 6.57 -1.41 5.85
CA LYS A 36 6.72 -1.44 4.39
C LYS A 36 6.28 -2.79 3.78
N SER A 37 6.61 -3.88 4.45
CA SER A 37 6.22 -5.23 4.04
C SER A 37 4.71 -5.46 4.10
N GLU A 38 4.01 -4.87 5.06
CA GLU A 38 2.55 -5.00 5.17
C GLU A 38 1.82 -4.21 4.08
N TYR A 39 2.29 -3.00 3.74
CA TYR A 39 1.75 -2.25 2.60
C TYR A 39 2.00 -2.98 1.28
N LEU A 40 3.20 -3.53 1.10
CA LEU A 40 3.55 -4.28 -0.10
C LEU A 40 2.75 -5.58 -0.21
N SER A 41 2.53 -6.28 0.91
CA SER A 41 1.64 -7.45 0.94
C SER A 41 0.22 -7.04 0.57
N THR A 42 -0.30 -5.98 1.16
CA THR A 42 -1.65 -5.47 0.88
C THR A 42 -1.82 -5.15 -0.61
N PHE A 43 -0.85 -4.47 -1.22
CA PHE A 43 -0.86 -4.21 -2.66
C PHE A 43 -0.95 -5.49 -3.50
N LEU A 44 -0.11 -6.48 -3.20
CA LEU A 44 -0.05 -7.74 -3.94
C LEU A 44 -1.28 -8.61 -3.68
N ASP A 45 -1.80 -8.62 -2.46
CA ASP A 45 -2.98 -9.39 -2.09
C ASP A 45 -4.23 -8.82 -2.78
N LEU A 46 -4.37 -7.49 -2.87
CA LEU A 46 -5.41 -6.85 -3.69
C LEU A 46 -5.28 -7.23 -5.17
N HIS A 47 -4.05 -7.27 -5.70
CA HIS A 47 -3.83 -7.69 -7.08
C HIS A 47 -4.24 -9.15 -7.29
N THR A 48 -3.86 -10.06 -6.40
CA THR A 48 -4.27 -11.47 -6.48
C THR A 48 -5.78 -11.64 -6.37
N ASP A 49 -6.42 -10.97 -5.41
CA ASP A 49 -7.85 -11.11 -5.12
C ASP A 49 -8.75 -10.67 -6.27
N TYR A 50 -8.32 -9.67 -7.05
CA TYR A 50 -9.14 -9.05 -8.09
C TYR A 50 -8.55 -9.12 -9.50
N CYS A 51 -7.25 -8.89 -9.64
CA CYS A 51 -6.59 -8.84 -10.93
C CYS A 51 -5.96 -10.17 -11.36
N GLU A 52 -5.79 -11.17 -10.49
CA GLU A 52 -5.36 -12.52 -10.90
C GLU A 52 -6.50 -13.53 -10.86
N LYS A 53 -7.47 -13.32 -9.97
CA LYS A 53 -8.67 -14.14 -9.91
C LYS A 53 -9.38 -14.21 -11.27
N LYS A 54 -9.95 -15.38 -11.56
CA LYS A 54 -10.69 -15.61 -12.80
C LYS A 54 -12.05 -14.94 -12.75
N PHE A 55 -12.25 -14.01 -13.67
CA PHE A 55 -13.50 -13.33 -13.95
C PHE A 55 -13.84 -13.52 -15.43
N ASP A 56 -15.11 -13.70 -15.76
CA ASP A 56 -15.53 -13.97 -17.14
C ASP A 56 -15.36 -12.74 -18.04
N ASN A 57 -15.51 -11.55 -17.46
CA ASN A 57 -15.45 -10.26 -18.15
C ASN A 57 -15.29 -9.09 -17.17
N GLN A 58 -15.10 -7.89 -17.71
CA GLN A 58 -14.96 -6.64 -16.95
C GLN A 58 -16.15 -6.39 -16.00
N ASP A 59 -17.39 -6.67 -16.41
CA ASP A 59 -18.59 -6.43 -15.59
C ASP A 59 -18.66 -7.35 -14.38
N SER A 60 -18.20 -8.60 -14.51
CA SER A 60 -18.13 -9.55 -13.40
C SER A 60 -17.09 -9.12 -12.35
N LEU A 61 -15.93 -8.62 -12.79
CA LEU A 61 -14.92 -8.01 -11.92
C LEU A 61 -15.47 -6.75 -11.23
N LYS A 62 -16.08 -5.85 -12.01
CA LYS A 62 -16.72 -4.62 -11.51
C LYS A 62 -17.76 -4.94 -10.42
N SER A 63 -18.61 -5.93 -10.67
CA SER A 63 -19.63 -6.39 -9.73
C SER A 63 -19.01 -6.91 -8.44
N ALA A 64 -17.95 -7.72 -8.54
CA ALA A 64 -17.24 -8.25 -7.38
C ALA A 64 -16.58 -7.16 -6.51
N ILE A 65 -15.99 -6.13 -7.13
CA ILE A 65 -15.41 -5.01 -6.37
C ILE A 65 -16.51 -4.14 -5.75
N SER A 66 -17.61 -3.88 -6.48
CA SER A 66 -18.67 -2.98 -6.05
C SER A 66 -19.43 -3.42 -4.79
N VAL A 67 -19.39 -4.72 -4.46
CA VAL A 67 -20.02 -5.27 -3.24
C VAL A 67 -19.04 -5.39 -2.08
N ASP A 68 -17.74 -5.20 -2.31
CA ASP A 68 -16.75 -5.18 -1.24
C ASP A 68 -16.76 -3.82 -0.55
N LYS A 69 -17.17 -3.81 0.73
CA LYS A 69 -17.34 -2.62 1.55
C LYS A 69 -16.02 -1.88 1.85
N ARG A 70 -14.86 -2.48 1.55
CA ARG A 70 -13.56 -1.81 1.67
C ARG A 70 -13.37 -0.76 0.59
N PHE A 71 -14.08 -0.87 -0.54
CA PHE A 71 -13.92 0.01 -1.69
C PHE A 71 -15.01 1.06 -1.78
N THR A 72 -14.61 2.22 -2.27
CA THR A 72 -15.49 3.30 -2.74
C THR A 72 -15.12 3.65 -4.17
N LEU A 73 -16.08 4.12 -4.97
CA LEU A 73 -15.73 4.69 -6.26
C LEU A 73 -14.88 5.94 -6.04
N ALA A 74 -13.77 6.07 -6.79
CA ALA A 74 -12.94 7.26 -6.74
C ALA A 74 -13.66 8.44 -7.37
N ASP A 75 -13.66 9.59 -6.68
CA ASP A 75 -14.36 10.77 -7.14
C ASP A 75 -13.80 11.27 -8.49
N GLY A 76 -14.68 11.39 -9.47
CA GLY A 76 -14.31 11.86 -10.81
C GLY A 76 -13.65 10.81 -11.71
N PHE A 77 -13.57 9.55 -11.27
CA PHE A 77 -13.00 8.46 -12.07
C PHE A 77 -13.96 7.27 -12.19
N ASP A 78 -14.53 7.11 -13.38
CA ASP A 78 -15.39 5.96 -13.67
C ASP A 78 -14.58 4.65 -13.65
N GLY A 79 -15.07 3.67 -12.89
CA GLY A 79 -14.49 2.33 -12.84
C GLY A 79 -13.19 2.23 -12.05
N VAL A 80 -12.80 3.27 -11.31
CA VAL A 80 -11.70 3.20 -10.34
C VAL A 80 -12.30 3.00 -8.96
N TYR A 81 -11.97 1.88 -8.32
CA TYR A 81 -12.43 1.54 -6.98
C TYR A 81 -11.27 1.71 -6.02
N GLU A 82 -11.39 2.66 -5.10
CA GLU A 82 -10.34 3.07 -4.18
C GLU A 82 -10.62 2.57 -2.76
N THR A 83 -9.57 2.20 -2.04
CA THR A 83 -9.60 1.91 -0.62
C THR A 83 -8.43 2.60 0.06
N HIS A 84 -8.66 3.04 1.30
CA HIS A 84 -7.66 3.76 2.08
C HIS A 84 -7.26 2.95 3.31
N ILE A 85 -5.99 2.60 3.40
CA ILE A 85 -5.43 1.85 4.52
C ILE A 85 -4.30 2.69 5.12
N ASN A 86 -4.45 3.12 6.37
CA ASN A 86 -3.52 4.04 7.03
C ASN A 86 -3.20 5.30 6.21
N LYS A 87 -4.25 5.87 5.60
CA LYS A 87 -4.19 7.05 4.72
C LYS A 87 -3.46 6.83 3.40
N ILE A 88 -3.04 5.61 3.09
CA ILE A 88 -2.48 5.24 1.80
C ILE A 88 -3.62 4.82 0.88
N SER A 89 -3.66 5.44 -0.30
CA SER A 89 -4.60 5.11 -1.36
C SER A 89 -4.10 3.88 -2.14
N PHE A 90 -4.98 2.89 -2.23
CA PHE A 90 -4.90 1.75 -3.12
C PHE A 90 -6.11 1.77 -4.02
N ALA A 91 -5.98 1.38 -5.28
CA ALA A 91 -7.12 1.23 -6.17
C ALA A 91 -7.06 -0.05 -6.99
N VAL A 92 -8.23 -0.54 -7.37
CA VAL A 92 -8.42 -1.61 -8.34
C VAL A 92 -9.30 -1.07 -9.46
N SER A 93 -8.85 -1.20 -10.70
CA SER A 93 -9.61 -0.72 -11.87
C SER A 93 -9.79 -1.84 -12.89
N PRO A 94 -11.04 -2.23 -13.23
CA PRO A 94 -11.30 -3.05 -14.40
C PRO A 94 -10.96 -2.25 -15.66
N GLU A 95 -10.04 -2.74 -16.49
CA GLU A 95 -9.71 -2.15 -17.78
C GLU A 95 -10.31 -2.98 -18.93
N THR A 96 -10.33 -2.40 -20.13
CA THR A 96 -10.91 -3.06 -21.32
C THR A 96 -10.18 -4.35 -21.72
N ASP A 97 -8.91 -4.44 -21.40
CA ASP A 97 -7.96 -5.50 -21.74
C ASP A 97 -7.24 -6.05 -20.49
N GLY A 98 -7.77 -5.77 -19.29
CA GLY A 98 -7.03 -6.08 -18.08
C GLY A 98 -7.68 -5.66 -16.79
N CYS A 99 -6.85 -5.67 -15.76
CA CYS A 99 -7.14 -5.15 -14.43
C CYS A 99 -5.88 -4.46 -13.92
N THR A 100 -6.02 -3.26 -13.36
CA THR A 100 -4.94 -2.58 -12.64
C THR A 100 -5.14 -2.68 -11.14
N THR A 101 -4.02 -2.82 -10.43
CA THR A 101 -3.92 -2.49 -9.02
C THR A 101 -2.93 -1.35 -8.88
N ASP A 102 -3.34 -0.31 -8.18
CA ASP A 102 -2.62 0.96 -8.08
C ASP A 102 -2.33 1.26 -6.60
N VAL A 103 -1.15 1.81 -6.29
CA VAL A 103 -0.80 2.25 -4.93
C VAL A 103 0.11 3.47 -4.95
N MET A 104 -0.17 4.43 -4.08
CA MET A 104 0.64 5.63 -3.94
C MET A 104 1.91 5.29 -3.16
N ILE A 105 3.10 5.35 -3.76
CA ILE A 105 4.35 4.95 -3.09
C ILE A 105 4.85 5.99 -2.09
N LYS A 106 4.60 7.28 -2.36
CA LYS A 106 5.01 8.37 -1.48
C LYS A 106 3.78 9.14 -1.04
N ASN A 107 3.42 9.02 0.23
CA ASN A 107 2.27 9.75 0.76
C ASN A 107 2.73 11.00 1.51
N ARG A 108 2.14 12.16 1.16
CA ARG A 108 2.46 13.44 1.79
C ARG A 108 2.09 13.51 3.27
N VAL A 109 1.11 12.70 3.69
CA VAL A 109 0.58 12.63 5.06
C VAL A 109 1.30 11.59 5.92
N ALA A 110 1.68 10.44 5.36
CA ALA A 110 2.46 9.42 6.08
C ALA A 110 3.97 9.76 6.13
N GLY A 111 4.46 10.52 5.15
CA GLY A 111 5.86 10.90 5.03
C GLY A 111 6.72 9.79 4.42
N GLY A 112 7.67 10.18 3.57
CA GLY A 112 8.67 9.25 3.00
C GLY A 112 8.16 8.35 1.86
N VAL A 113 9.10 7.62 1.26
CA VAL A 113 8.86 6.62 0.20
C VAL A 113 8.66 5.26 0.88
N MET A 114 7.52 4.60 0.63
CA MET A 114 7.15 3.34 1.28
C MET A 114 8.03 2.18 0.84
N PHE A 115 8.23 2.00 -0.46
CA PHE A 115 9.10 0.96 -1.02
C PHE A 115 9.69 1.44 -2.35
N ASN A 116 10.83 0.89 -2.73
CA ASN A 116 11.47 1.21 -4.01
C ASN A 116 11.16 0.14 -5.07
N PHE A 117 11.71 0.30 -6.28
CA PHE A 117 11.54 -0.66 -7.36
C PHE A 117 12.10 -2.06 -7.01
N GLU A 118 13.21 -2.12 -6.28
CA GLU A 118 13.86 -3.38 -5.89
C GLU A 118 12.99 -4.16 -4.89
N ASP A 119 12.35 -3.46 -3.96
CA ASP A 119 11.43 -4.03 -2.97
C ASP A 119 10.25 -4.73 -3.66
N ILE A 120 9.55 -4.05 -4.57
CA ILE A 120 8.41 -4.63 -5.32
C ILE A 120 8.87 -5.75 -6.27
N ASN A 121 10.00 -5.59 -6.97
CA ASN A 121 10.54 -6.63 -7.83
C ASN A 121 10.86 -7.90 -7.02
N LYS A 122 11.50 -7.76 -5.85
CA LYS A 122 11.77 -8.89 -4.96
C LYS A 122 10.49 -9.53 -4.44
N ALA A 123 9.49 -8.73 -4.07
CA ALA A 123 8.22 -9.25 -3.58
C ALA A 123 7.44 -10.01 -4.65
N LEU A 124 7.37 -9.51 -5.89
CA LEU A 124 6.78 -10.22 -7.02
C LEU A 124 7.47 -11.57 -7.25
N LEU A 125 8.81 -11.59 -7.31
CA LEU A 125 9.54 -12.85 -7.46
C LEU A 125 9.26 -13.82 -6.31
N SER A 126 9.15 -13.32 -5.06
CA SER A 126 8.82 -14.15 -3.89
C SER A 126 7.41 -14.72 -3.92
N LYS A 127 6.47 -14.05 -4.60
CA LYS A 127 5.09 -14.51 -4.83
C LYS A 127 4.97 -15.46 -6.03
N GLY A 128 6.08 -15.81 -6.69
CA GLY A 128 6.11 -16.79 -7.78
C GLY A 128 5.97 -16.20 -9.19
N TYR A 129 6.01 -14.87 -9.32
CA TYR A 129 6.10 -14.23 -10.64
C TYR A 129 7.42 -14.58 -11.31
N LYS A 130 7.37 -14.81 -12.61
CA LYS A 130 8.56 -15.10 -13.43
C LYS A 130 8.95 -13.87 -14.21
N ASP A 131 10.20 -13.45 -14.06
CA ASP A 131 10.78 -12.38 -14.88
C ASP A 131 10.82 -12.80 -16.35
N THR A 132 10.34 -11.94 -17.25
CA THR A 132 10.40 -12.17 -18.69
C THR A 132 11.66 -11.60 -19.34
N GLY A 133 12.47 -10.86 -18.58
CA GLY A 133 13.63 -10.10 -19.06
C GLY A 133 13.25 -8.80 -19.78
N LYS A 134 11.96 -8.52 -19.97
CA LYS A 134 11.48 -7.29 -20.61
C LYS A 134 11.39 -6.16 -19.58
N MET A 135 12.27 -5.18 -19.74
CA MET A 135 12.27 -3.96 -18.94
C MET A 135 12.53 -2.78 -19.87
N ALA A 136 11.78 -1.70 -19.66
CA ALA A 136 11.93 -0.47 -20.41
C ALA A 136 11.89 0.73 -19.47
N LYS A 137 12.61 1.78 -19.84
CA LYS A 137 12.45 3.10 -19.22
C LYS A 137 11.74 3.98 -20.23
N ARG A 138 10.60 4.54 -19.85
CA ARG A 138 9.79 5.41 -20.70
C ARG A 138 9.44 6.71 -20.01
N LYS A 139 9.13 7.72 -20.80
CA LYS A 139 8.51 8.95 -20.35
C LYS A 139 7.03 8.89 -20.74
N ASP A 140 6.18 9.38 -19.86
CA ASP A 140 4.75 9.49 -20.08
C ASP A 140 4.29 10.89 -19.69
N VAL A 141 3.15 11.32 -20.19
CA VAL A 141 2.55 12.62 -19.83
C VAL A 141 1.36 12.34 -18.96
N GLY A 142 1.47 12.63 -17.67
CA GLY A 142 0.39 12.42 -16.71
C GLY A 142 -0.85 13.26 -17.00
N THR A 143 -1.93 12.99 -16.25
CA THR A 143 -3.21 13.70 -16.43
C THR A 143 -3.13 15.21 -16.13
N ASP A 144 -2.16 15.64 -15.31
CA ASP A 144 -1.83 17.07 -15.08
C ASP A 144 -0.91 17.68 -16.16
N GLN A 145 -0.77 17.02 -17.32
CA GLN A 145 0.11 17.41 -18.43
C GLN A 145 1.60 17.42 -18.06
N SER A 146 1.97 16.87 -16.92
CA SER A 146 3.34 16.86 -16.46
C SER A 146 4.04 15.54 -16.82
N GLU A 147 5.28 15.64 -17.29
CA GLU A 147 6.06 14.46 -17.73
C GLU A 147 6.50 13.61 -16.53
N VAL A 148 6.30 12.30 -16.57
CA VAL A 148 6.73 11.33 -15.55
C VAL A 148 7.65 10.30 -16.17
N THR A 149 8.73 9.96 -15.47
CA THR A 149 9.66 8.90 -15.87
C THR A 149 9.26 7.60 -15.21
N ILE A 150 9.11 6.53 -15.99
CA ILE A 150 8.60 5.23 -15.53
C ILE A 150 9.61 4.14 -15.86
N ILE A 151 9.86 3.24 -14.91
CA ILE A 151 10.40 1.90 -15.20
C ILE A 151 9.22 0.96 -15.39
N GLU A 152 9.12 0.39 -16.57
CA GLU A 152 8.16 -0.65 -16.92
C GLU A 152 8.87 -2.00 -16.89
N LYS A 153 8.31 -3.00 -16.22
CA LYS A 153 8.85 -4.36 -16.19
C LYS A 153 7.77 -5.43 -16.30
N THR A 154 7.95 -6.36 -17.22
CA THR A 154 6.97 -7.42 -17.52
C THR A 154 7.34 -8.75 -16.84
N TYR A 155 6.34 -9.40 -16.28
CA TYR A 155 6.38 -10.69 -15.61
C TYR A 155 5.33 -11.64 -16.21
N LEU A 156 5.48 -12.93 -15.93
CA LEU A 156 4.37 -13.88 -15.95
C LEU A 156 3.91 -14.12 -14.51
N SER A 157 2.62 -13.97 -14.25
CA SER A 157 2.02 -14.29 -12.95
C SER A 157 2.11 -15.79 -12.64
N PRO A 158 1.91 -16.20 -11.37
CA PRO A 158 1.77 -17.61 -11.02
C PRO A 158 0.69 -18.35 -11.83
N GLU A 159 -0.37 -17.63 -12.21
CA GLU A 159 -1.47 -18.14 -13.04
C GLU A 159 -1.16 -18.15 -14.55
N GLY A 160 0.03 -17.67 -14.95
CA GLY A 160 0.52 -17.69 -16.34
C GLY A 160 0.08 -16.48 -17.18
N GLU A 161 -0.45 -15.43 -16.56
CA GLU A 161 -0.89 -14.22 -17.24
C GLU A 161 0.26 -13.22 -17.39
N VAL A 162 0.20 -12.39 -18.45
CA VAL A 162 1.16 -11.31 -18.62
C VAL A 162 0.81 -10.21 -17.63
N THR A 163 1.74 -9.91 -16.72
CA THR A 163 1.61 -8.85 -15.74
C THR A 163 2.70 -7.83 -15.95
N THR A 164 2.39 -6.54 -15.89
CA THR A 164 3.40 -5.48 -16.02
C THR A 164 3.34 -4.50 -14.86
N LEU A 165 4.51 -4.22 -14.31
CA LEU A 165 4.73 -3.22 -13.28
C LEU A 165 5.17 -1.91 -13.94
N ASP A 166 4.43 -0.85 -13.71
CA ASP A 166 4.82 0.53 -14.02
C ASP A 166 5.20 1.24 -12.72
N PHE A 167 6.48 1.56 -12.56
CA PHE A 167 7.04 2.19 -11.37
C PHE A 167 7.49 3.62 -11.69
N PRO A 168 6.86 4.67 -11.11
CA PRO A 168 7.31 6.05 -11.30
C PRO A 168 8.65 6.31 -10.59
N LEU A 169 9.63 6.83 -11.32
CA LEU A 169 10.95 7.21 -10.80
C LEU A 169 10.97 8.63 -10.23
N ASP A 170 10.11 9.50 -10.73
CA ASP A 170 9.90 10.86 -10.26
C ASP A 170 8.41 11.07 -9.94
N LYS A 171 8.09 12.15 -9.21
CA LYS A 171 6.70 12.53 -8.86
C LYS A 171 5.90 11.40 -8.20
N GLN A 172 6.58 10.58 -7.39
CA GLN A 172 6.02 9.44 -6.65
C GLN A 172 4.95 9.83 -5.61
N ASP A 173 4.82 11.12 -5.31
CA ASP A 173 3.77 11.70 -4.47
C ASP A 173 2.53 12.17 -5.23
N LYS A 174 2.51 11.94 -6.54
CA LYS A 174 1.42 12.32 -7.45
C LYS A 174 0.91 11.16 -8.29
N TYR A 175 1.81 10.28 -8.73
CA TYR A 175 1.47 9.14 -9.58
C TYR A 175 1.52 7.83 -8.82
N TYR A 176 0.58 6.97 -9.14
CA TYR A 176 0.55 5.61 -8.64
C TYR A 176 1.69 4.76 -9.23
N MET A 177 2.14 3.79 -8.45
CA MET A 177 2.69 2.57 -8.99
C MET A 177 1.54 1.67 -9.42
N THR A 178 1.66 1.07 -10.58
CA THR A 178 0.60 0.26 -11.18
C THR A 178 1.11 -1.14 -11.49
N LEU A 179 0.34 -2.15 -11.09
CA LEU A 179 0.50 -3.53 -11.56
C LEU A 179 -0.71 -3.87 -12.44
N PHE A 180 -0.45 -4.08 -13.73
CA PHE A 180 -1.46 -4.40 -14.73
C PHE A 180 -1.41 -5.89 -15.05
N ALA A 181 -2.51 -6.60 -14.90
CA ALA A 181 -2.68 -7.96 -15.41
C ALA A 181 -3.50 -7.92 -16.71
N GLU A 182 -2.98 -8.52 -17.78
CA GLU A 182 -3.73 -8.68 -19.02
C GLU A 182 -4.88 -9.67 -18.80
N LYS A 183 -6.11 -9.23 -19.10
CA LYS A 183 -7.34 -9.98 -18.88
C LYS A 183 -8.30 -9.78 -20.03
N PHE A 184 -9.27 -10.69 -20.14
CA PHE A 184 -10.41 -10.55 -21.04
C PHE A 184 -10.06 -10.48 -22.55
N SER A 185 -8.77 -10.59 -22.91
CA SER A 185 -8.29 -10.71 -24.28
C SER A 185 -8.78 -12.03 -24.90
N LYS A 186 -9.71 -11.95 -25.84
CA LYS A 186 -9.88 -13.02 -26.84
C LYS A 186 -8.68 -12.92 -27.80
N VAL A 187 -7.91 -14.01 -27.88
CA VAL A 187 -6.73 -14.28 -28.72
C VAL A 187 -6.44 -13.24 -29.83
N GLU A 188 -5.20 -12.74 -29.80
CA GLU A 188 -4.49 -11.87 -30.75
C GLU A 188 -5.00 -10.43 -30.94
N LYS A 189 -4.31 -9.48 -30.29
CA LYS A 189 -4.13 -8.12 -30.82
C LYS A 189 -2.71 -7.63 -30.57
N GLU A 190 -2.16 -6.92 -31.55
CA GLU A 190 -0.93 -6.12 -31.41
C GLU A 190 -0.96 -5.27 -30.13
N PRO A 191 0.20 -5.01 -29.51
CA PRO A 191 0.29 -4.19 -28.31
C PRO A 191 -0.28 -2.81 -28.59
N LYS A 192 -1.46 -2.52 -28.03
CA LYS A 192 -2.02 -1.18 -28.06
C LYS A 192 -1.15 -0.27 -27.17
N PRO A 193 -0.97 1.01 -27.54
CA PRO A 193 -0.34 1.97 -26.66
C PRO A 193 -1.13 2.03 -25.35
N ARG A 194 -0.46 1.75 -24.24
CA ARG A 194 -1.07 1.78 -22.91
C ARG A 194 -1.54 3.19 -22.56
N LYS A 195 -2.64 3.26 -21.82
CA LYS A 195 -3.14 4.51 -21.24
C LYS A 195 -2.13 5.05 -20.23
N THR A 196 -2.05 6.37 -20.20
CA THR A 196 -1.29 7.21 -19.26
C THR A 196 -1.44 6.79 -17.80
N LEU A 197 -0.36 6.91 -17.01
CA LEU A 197 -0.41 6.71 -15.55
C LEU A 197 -1.47 7.61 -14.88
N LYS A 198 -2.29 6.99 -14.02
CA LYS A 198 -3.31 7.68 -13.25
C LYS A 198 -2.65 8.46 -12.11
N MET A 199 -3.14 9.69 -11.89
CA MET A 199 -2.84 10.45 -10.68
C MET A 199 -3.72 9.98 -9.53
N ALA A 200 -3.26 10.16 -8.30
CA ALA A 200 -4.12 9.93 -7.15
C ALA A 200 -5.20 10.98 -6.98
N SER A 201 -6.35 10.51 -6.54
CA SER A 201 -7.43 11.34 -6.00
C SER A 201 -6.87 12.13 -4.80
N ASN A 202 -7.18 13.43 -4.74
CA ASN A 202 -6.73 14.33 -3.68
C ASN A 202 -7.59 14.21 -2.42
#